data_AF-A0A2T4Z7H5-F1
#
_entry.id   AF-A0A2T4Z7H5-F1
#
_cell.length_a   1.000
_cell.length_b   1.000
_cell.length_c   1.000
_cell.angle_alpha   90.00
_cell.angle_beta   90.00
_cell.angle_gamma   90.00
#
_symmetry.space_group_name_H-M   'P 1'
#
loop_
_entity.id
_entity.type
_entity.pdbx_description
1 polymer ?
#
loop_
_entity_poly.entity_id
_entity_poly.type
_entity_poly.pdbx_seq_one_letter_code
_entity_poly.pdbx_strand_id
1 'polypeptide(L)'
;MIRPVISISLLSFGGGVAAQWFICALYISSMIEQIDGTLWLLLILYLSSETLLLAAILFFGFGVPIYSVILRWIHRDTPGIYPLLTVFIGLIMGVGMTWWNGHFDWLLFALLLPAAFLFGGLWWNRIVVDRETVFS
;
A
#
# COMPACT_ATOMS: atom_id res chain seq x y z
N MET A 1 14.37 -16.47 0.36
CA MET A 1 14.06 -15.03 0.52
C MET A 1 12.91 -14.54 -0.36
N ILE A 2 12.71 -15.06 -1.58
CA ILE A 2 11.75 -14.49 -2.55
C ILE A 2 10.28 -14.77 -2.18
N ARG A 3 9.92 -16.01 -1.81
CA ARG A 3 8.56 -16.38 -1.36
C ARG A 3 7.93 -15.45 -0.31
N PRO A 4 8.60 -15.16 0.82
CA PRO A 4 8.03 -14.27 1.83
C PRO A 4 7.89 -12.81 1.34
N VAL A 5 8.80 -12.33 0.50
CA VAL A 5 8.68 -10.98 -0.10
C VAL A 5 7.43 -10.92 -0.97
N ILE A 6 7.18 -11.93 -1.81
CA ILE A 6 5.99 -12.00 -2.67
C ILE A 6 4.72 -12.01 -1.82
N SER A 7 4.66 -12.85 -0.78
CA SER A 7 3.48 -12.94 0.09
C SER A 7 3.21 -11.62 0.83
N ILE A 8 4.24 -11.00 1.41
CA ILE A 8 4.11 -9.69 2.05
C ILE A 8 3.64 -8.64 1.04
N SER A 9 4.22 -8.61 -0.16
CA SER A 9 3.87 -7.66 -1.21
C SER A 9 2.40 -7.79 -1.62
N LEU A 10 1.92 -9.01 -1.85
CA LEU A 10 0.53 -9.27 -2.24
C LEU A 10 -0.46 -8.89 -1.13
N LEU A 11 -0.18 -9.27 0.12
CA LEU A 11 -1.03 -8.92 1.26
C LEU A 11 -1.07 -7.41 1.48
N SER A 12 0.07 -6.74 1.37
CA SER A 12 0.17 -5.29 1.54
C SER A 12 -0.58 -4.55 0.44
N PHE A 13 -0.41 -4.98 -0.82
CA PHE A 13 -1.14 -4.40 -1.94
C PHE A 13 -2.65 -4.62 -1.80
N GLY A 14 -3.08 -5.84 -1.45
CA GLY A 14 -4.49 -6.14 -1.19
C GLY A 14 -5.09 -5.29 -0.07
N GLY A 15 -4.35 -5.04 1.01
CA GLY A 15 -4.76 -4.12 2.06
C GLY A 15 -4.84 -2.65 1.59
N GLY A 16 -3.93 -2.23 0.70
CA GLY A 16 -4.03 -0.94 0.01
C GLY A 16 -5.29 -0.80 -0.84
N VAL A 17 -5.63 -1.83 -1.62
CA VAL A 17 -6.87 -1.86 -2.43
C VAL A 17 -8.10 -1.79 -1.53
N ALA A 18 -8.12 -2.55 -0.44
CA ALA A 18 -9.23 -2.51 0.52
C ALA A 18 -9.41 -1.11 1.14
N ALA A 19 -8.30 -0.45 1.50
CA ALA A 19 -8.34 0.92 2.01
C ALA A 19 -8.83 1.93 0.97
N GLN A 20 -8.36 1.81 -0.27
CA GLN A 20 -8.85 2.64 -1.38
C GLN A 20 -10.35 2.46 -1.59
N TRP A 21 -10.83 1.21 -1.62
CA TRP A 21 -12.25 0.91 -1.78
C TRP A 21 -13.10 1.44 -0.63
N PHE A 22 -12.61 1.36 0.59
CA PHE A 22 -13.28 1.94 1.75
C PHE A 22 -13.42 3.46 1.60
N ILE A 23 -12.36 4.16 1.19
CA ILE A 23 -12.42 5.61 0.97
C ILE A 23 -13.34 5.96 -0.21
N CYS A 24 -13.32 5.18 -1.30
CA CYS A 24 -14.26 5.36 -2.41
C CYS A 24 -15.71 5.18 -1.97
N ALA A 25 -16.00 4.17 -1.13
CA ALA A 25 -17.33 3.94 -0.58
C ALA A 25 -17.79 5.13 0.27
N LEU A 26 -16.92 5.67 1.12
CA LEU A 26 -17.21 6.89 1.89
C LEU A 26 -17.46 8.09 0.99
N TYR A 27 -16.67 8.27 -0.07
CA TYR A 27 -16.84 9.35 -1.04
C TYR A 27 -18.19 9.24 -1.75
N ILE A 28 -18.54 8.05 -2.26
CA ILE A 28 -19.83 7.81 -2.93
C ILE A 28 -21.00 8.04 -1.96
N SER A 29 -20.88 7.57 -0.72
CA SER A 29 -21.90 7.76 0.31
C SER A 29 -22.20 9.23 0.59
N SER A 30 -21.20 10.11 0.40
CA SER A 30 -21.37 11.55 0.58
C SER A 30 -22.02 12.24 -0.63
N MET A 31 -22.04 11.59 -1.80
CA MET A 31 -22.49 12.17 -3.07
C MET A 31 -23.84 11.62 -3.54
N ILE A 32 -24.23 10.42 -3.12
CA ILE A 32 -25.42 9.73 -3.62
C ILE A 32 -26.26 9.26 -2.43
N GLU A 33 -27.49 9.78 -2.33
CA GLU A 33 -28.45 9.36 -1.29
C GLU A 33 -29.09 7.99 -1.58
N GLN A 34 -29.06 7.54 -2.84
CA GLN A 34 -29.62 6.24 -3.24
C GLN A 34 -28.71 5.08 -2.79
N ILE A 35 -29.28 4.21 -1.96
CA ILE A 35 -28.62 3.00 -1.47
C ILE A 35 -28.94 1.84 -2.43
N ASP A 36 -28.26 1.81 -3.57
CA ASP A 36 -28.18 0.62 -4.42
C ASP A 36 -26.75 0.07 -4.37
N GLY A 37 -26.58 -1.08 -3.72
CA GLY A 37 -25.27 -1.72 -3.53
C GLY A 37 -24.58 -2.09 -4.85
N THR A 38 -25.33 -2.39 -5.91
CA THR A 38 -24.75 -2.72 -7.22
C THR A 38 -24.15 -1.49 -7.88
N LEU A 39 -24.87 -0.37 -7.81
CA LEU A 39 -24.41 0.92 -8.30
C LEU A 39 -23.18 1.41 -7.52
N TRP A 40 -23.17 1.23 -6.20
CA TRP A 40 -22.01 1.55 -5.37
C TRP A 40 -20.78 0.73 -5.76
N LEU A 41 -20.93 -0.58 -5.93
CA LEU A 41 -19.83 -1.46 -6.36
C LEU A 41 -19.29 -1.03 -7.73
N LEU A 42 -20.17 -0.77 -8.70
CA LEU A 42 -19.79 -0.31 -10.04
C LEU A 42 -19.04 1.02 -10.00
N LEU A 43 -19.48 1.97 -9.17
CA LEU A 43 -18.81 3.26 -9.01
C LEU A 43 -17.43 3.12 -8.36
N ILE A 44 -17.30 2.29 -7.32
CA ILE A 44 -15.99 2.02 -6.68
C ILE A 44 -15.02 1.39 -7.69
N LEU A 45 -15.49 0.40 -8.45
CA LEU A 45 -14.68 -0.25 -9.48
C LEU A 45 -14.29 0.72 -10.60
N TYR A 46 -15.23 1.57 -11.04
CA TYR A 46 -14.96 2.60 -12.03
C TYR A 46 -13.88 3.58 -11.56
N LEU A 47 -14.05 4.16 -10.37
CA LEU A 47 -13.09 5.09 -9.74
C LEU A 47 -11.70 4.45 -9.58
N SER A 48 -11.63 3.19 -9.15
CA SER A 48 -10.34 2.52 -8.91
C SER A 48 -9.68 1.94 -10.16
N SER A 49 -10.40 1.73 -11.26
CA SER A 49 -9.92 1.00 -12.44
C SER A 49 -8.69 1.64 -13.11
N GLU A 50 -8.70 2.95 -13.31
CA GLU A 50 -7.62 3.67 -13.99
C GLU A 50 -6.35 3.76 -13.13
N THR A 51 -6.52 3.75 -11.81
CA THR A 51 -5.43 3.95 -10.84
C THR A 51 -4.82 2.63 -10.36
N LEU A 52 -5.57 1.53 -10.40
CA LEU A 52 -5.13 0.20 -9.96
C LEU A 52 -3.90 -0.31 -10.73
N LEU A 53 -3.89 -0.19 -12.06
CA LEU A 53 -2.77 -0.65 -12.88
C LEU A 53 -1.51 0.17 -12.62
N LEU A 54 -1.66 1.50 -12.56
CA LEU A 54 -0.58 2.41 -12.27
C LEU A 54 0.00 2.18 -10.87
N ALA A 55 -0.88 2.02 -9.88
CA ALA A 55 -0.51 1.68 -8.52
C ALA A 55 0.23 0.34 -8.43
N ALA A 56 -0.22 -0.68 -9.17
CA ALA A 56 0.44 -1.97 -9.23
C ALA A 56 1.86 -1.85 -9.83
N ILE A 57 2.01 -1.11 -10.93
CA ILE A 57 3.32 -0.88 -11.55
C ILE A 57 4.26 -0.15 -10.59
N LEU A 58 3.78 0.93 -9.95
CA LEU A 58 4.58 1.67 -8.99
C LEU A 58 4.96 0.80 -7.79
N PHE A 59 3.99 0.11 -7.20
CA PHE A 59 4.21 -0.69 -6.01
C PHE A 59 5.12 -1.89 -6.28
N PHE A 60 4.80 -2.73 -7.26
CA PHE A 60 5.58 -3.95 -7.53
C PHE A 60 6.86 -3.69 -8.31
N GLY A 61 6.84 -2.74 -9.25
CA GLY A 61 7.98 -2.42 -10.11
C GLY A 61 9.05 -1.58 -9.42
N PHE A 62 8.65 -0.70 -8.49
CA PHE A 62 9.59 0.24 -7.84
C PHE A 62 9.54 0.15 -6.31
N GLY A 63 8.35 0.24 -5.71
CA GLY A 63 8.17 0.25 -4.26
C GLY A 63 8.77 -0.98 -3.58
N VAL A 64 8.31 -2.18 -3.93
CA VAL A 64 8.75 -3.45 -3.36
C VAL A 64 10.26 -3.66 -3.47
N PRO A 65 10.91 -3.45 -4.64
CA PRO A 65 12.36 -3.48 -4.74
C PRO A 65 13.06 -2.51 -3.79
N ILE A 66 12.62 -1.25 -3.77
CA ILE A 66 13.21 -0.20 -2.93
C ILE A 66 13.03 -0.53 -1.44
N TYR A 67 11.82 -0.89 -1.01
CA TYR A 67 11.53 -1.33 0.36
C TYR A 67 12.39 -2.51 0.75
N SER A 68 12.47 -3.53 -0.12
CA SER A 68 13.24 -4.75 0.16
C SER A 68 14.73 -4.48 0.28
N VAL A 69 15.28 -3.52 -0.48
CA VAL A 69 16.67 -3.10 -0.35
C VAL A 69 16.83 -2.34 0.96
N ILE A 70 16.06 -1.28 1.20
CA ILE A 70 16.29 -0.42 2.37
C ILE A 70 16.05 -1.17 3.69
N LEU A 71 14.95 -1.92 3.80
CA LEU A 71 14.61 -2.64 5.03
C LEU A 71 15.58 -3.80 5.33
N ARG A 72 16.35 -4.28 4.36
CA ARG A 72 17.44 -5.24 4.60
C ARG A 72 18.63 -4.61 5.31
N TRP A 73 18.84 -3.31 5.14
CA TRP A 73 20.00 -2.59 5.67
C TRP A 73 19.75 -1.96 7.05
N ILE A 74 18.48 -1.85 7.46
CA ILE A 74 18.11 -1.27 8.75
C ILE A 74 18.39 -2.27 9.89
N HIS A 75 19.10 -1.78 10.92
CA HIS A 75 19.35 -2.52 12.16
C HIS A 75 18.03 -2.80 12.90
N ARG A 76 17.93 -4.02 13.44
CA ARG A 76 16.69 -4.67 13.90
C ARG A 76 16.08 -4.13 15.19
N ASP A 77 16.63 -3.07 15.77
CA ASP A 77 16.35 -2.69 17.16
C ASP A 77 15.20 -1.68 17.31
N THR A 78 14.63 -1.20 16.20
CA THR A 78 13.59 -0.15 16.23
C THR A 78 12.32 -0.55 15.46
N PRO A 79 11.31 -1.15 16.11
CA PRO A 79 10.08 -1.65 15.47
C PRO A 79 9.32 -0.60 14.66
N GLY A 80 9.19 0.62 15.20
CA GLY A 80 8.38 1.68 14.60
C GLY A 80 8.96 2.27 13.31
N ILE A 81 10.27 2.11 13.06
CA ILE A 81 10.94 2.73 11.91
C ILE A 81 10.58 2.03 10.60
N TYR A 82 10.31 0.73 10.63
CA TYR A 82 9.97 -0.06 9.44
C TYR A 82 8.74 0.46 8.68
N PRO A 83 7.55 0.57 9.30
CA PRO A 83 6.36 1.11 8.64
C PRO A 83 6.49 2.60 8.31
N LEU A 84 7.15 3.40 9.16
CA LEU A 84 7.34 4.83 8.89
C LEU A 84 8.19 5.08 7.64
N LEU A 85 9.25 4.29 7.46
CA LEU A 85 10.17 4.47 6.36
C LEU A 85 9.55 4.02 5.03
N THR A 86 8.78 2.93 5.02
CA THR A 86 8.03 2.53 3.83
C THR A 86 6.95 3.55 3.48
N VAL A 87 6.23 4.09 4.46
CA VAL A 87 5.28 5.20 4.27
C VAL A 87 5.96 6.43 3.67
N PHE A 88 7.14 6.81 4.17
CA PHE A 88 7.90 7.95 3.64
C PHE A 88 8.26 7.76 2.16
N ILE A 89 8.67 6.56 1.76
CA ILE A 89 8.94 6.24 0.35
C ILE A 89 7.64 6.25 -0.45
N GLY A 90 6.54 5.70 0.08
CA GLY A 90 5.21 5.77 -0.55
C GLY A 90 4.73 7.21 -0.77
N LEU A 91 5.00 8.10 0.18
CA LEU A 91 4.77 9.55 0.07
C LEU A 91 5.58 10.15 -1.07
N ILE A 92 6.88 9.87 -1.14
CA ILE A 92 7.75 10.36 -2.22
C ILE A 92 7.22 9.89 -3.58
N MET A 93 6.79 8.63 -3.69
CA MET A 93 6.23 8.10 -4.93
C MET A 93 4.91 8.81 -5.30
N GLY A 94 4.01 9.01 -4.35
CA GLY A 94 2.74 9.72 -4.60
C GLY A 94 2.94 11.19 -4.99
N VAL A 95 3.83 11.90 -4.30
CA VAL A 95 4.18 13.30 -4.63
C VAL A 95 4.91 13.37 -5.97
N GLY A 96 5.83 12.45 -6.25
CA GLY A 96 6.55 12.38 -7.53
C GLY A 96 5.60 12.18 -8.71
N MET A 97 4.60 11.30 -8.58
CA MET A 97 3.57 11.11 -9.60
C MET A 97 2.67 12.33 -9.79
N THR A 98 2.36 13.04 -8.70
CA THR A 98 1.62 14.30 -8.76
C THR A 98 2.38 15.36 -9.55
N TRP A 99 3.69 15.46 -9.32
CA TRP A 99 4.54 16.38 -10.07
C TRP A 99 4.64 16.01 -11.56
N TRP A 100 4.67 14.72 -11.88
CA TRP A 100 4.70 14.24 -13.26
C TRP A 100 3.39 14.48 -14.02
N ASN A 101 2.25 14.16 -13.41
CA ASN A 101 0.94 14.23 -14.05
C ASN A 101 0.28 15.61 -13.94
N GLY A 102 0.88 16.55 -13.22
CA GLY A 102 0.34 17.90 -13.01
C GLY A 102 -0.89 17.96 -12.09
N HIS A 103 -1.42 16.81 -11.66
CA HIS A 103 -2.60 16.70 -10.80
C HIS A 103 -2.37 15.67 -9.69
N PHE A 104 -2.88 15.96 -8.50
CA PHE A 104 -2.80 15.05 -7.35
C PHE A 104 -3.83 13.95 -7.50
N ASP A 105 -3.36 12.74 -7.76
CA ASP A 105 -4.19 11.54 -7.80
C ASP A 105 -4.38 10.99 -6.39
N TRP A 106 -5.47 11.42 -5.74
CA TRP A 106 -5.79 11.00 -4.39
C TRP A 106 -6.12 9.51 -4.29
N LEU A 107 -6.60 8.88 -5.37
CA LEU A 107 -6.93 7.46 -5.43
C LEU A 107 -5.64 6.64 -5.40
N LEU A 108 -4.64 7.06 -6.17
CA LEU A 108 -3.31 6.47 -6.14
C LEU A 108 -2.69 6.58 -4.74
N PHE A 109 -2.83 7.74 -4.10
CA PHE A 109 -2.36 7.99 -2.75
C PHE A 109 -3.07 7.10 -1.71
N ALA A 110 -4.39 7.01 -1.79
CA ALA A 110 -5.25 6.21 -0.91
C ALA A 110 -4.92 4.71 -0.98
N LEU A 111 -4.36 4.23 -2.10
CA LEU A 111 -3.90 2.84 -2.24
C LEU A 111 -2.44 2.67 -1.78
N LEU A 112 -1.53 3.51 -2.26
CA LEU A 112 -0.08 3.33 -2.05
C LEU A 112 0.31 3.54 -0.59
N LEU A 113 -0.29 4.51 0.10
CA LEU A 113 0.10 4.85 1.47
C LEU A 113 -0.22 3.70 2.45
N PRO A 114 -1.46 3.13 2.47
CA PRO A 114 -1.75 1.98 3.33
C PRO A 114 -0.98 0.72 2.90
N ALA A 115 -0.78 0.51 1.59
CA ALA A 115 0.04 -0.61 1.11
C ALA A 115 1.49 -0.52 1.61
N ALA A 116 2.09 0.67 1.58
CA ALA A 116 3.44 0.89 2.07
C ALA A 116 3.53 0.67 3.60
N PHE A 117 2.55 1.17 4.36
CA PHE A 117 2.48 0.95 5.80
C PHE A 117 2.39 -0.55 6.14
N LEU A 118 1.48 -1.28 5.50
CA LEU A 118 1.31 -2.72 5.70
C LEU A 118 2.57 -3.51 5.30
N PHE A 119 3.24 -3.11 4.23
CA PHE A 119 4.49 -3.74 3.82
C PHE A 119 5.56 -3.64 4.91
N GLY A 120 5.78 -2.43 5.44
CA GLY A 120 6.75 -2.22 6.52
C GLY A 120 6.37 -2.96 7.80
N GLY A 121 5.09 -2.97 8.17
CA GLY A 121 4.59 -3.69 9.35
C GLY A 121 4.73 -5.23 9.23
N LEU A 122 4.34 -5.79 8.09
CA LEU A 122 4.47 -7.23 7.83
C LEU A 122 5.92 -7.66 7.70
N TRP A 123 6.78 -6.81 7.13
CA TRP A 123 8.23 -7.05 7.10
C TRP A 123 8.83 -7.10 8.49
N TRP A 124 8.45 -6.17 9.37
CA TRP A 124 8.87 -6.18 10.77
C TRP A 124 8.41 -7.45 11.49
N ASN A 125 7.11 -7.79 11.41
CA ASN A 125 6.56 -8.97 12.06
C ASN A 125 7.31 -10.24 11.66
N ARG A 126 7.71 -10.35 10.38
CA ARG A 126 8.52 -11.47 9.92
C ARG A 126 9.88 -11.54 10.63
N ILE A 127 10.58 -10.41 10.76
CA ILE A 127 11.90 -10.36 11.45
C ILE A 127 11.76 -10.81 12.91
N VAL A 128 10.67 -10.42 13.57
CA VAL A 128 10.39 -10.83 14.97
C VAL A 128 10.11 -12.33 15.06
N VAL A 129 9.27 -12.89 14.18
CA VAL A 129 8.94 -14.33 14.19
C VAL A 129 10.19 -15.19 13.92
N ASP A 130 11.05 -14.79 12.97
CA ASP A 130 12.32 -15.48 12.73
C ASP A 130 13.21 -15.50 14.00
N ARG A 131 13.10 -14.50 14.90
CA ARG A 131 13.84 -14.46 16.17
C ARG A 131 13.33 -15.51 17.16
N GLU A 132 12.02 -15.58 17.39
CA GLU A 132 11.44 -16.49 18.38
C GLU A 132 11.70 -17.95 18.02
N THR A 133 11.70 -18.30 16.73
CA THR A 133 12.00 -19.67 16.26
C THR A 133 13.46 -20.09 16.40
N VAL A 134 14.39 -19.14 16.56
CA VAL A 134 15.84 -19.44 16.73
C VAL A 134 16.22 -19.58 18.21
N PHE A 135 15.43 -18.99 19.11
CA PHE A 135 15.64 -19.08 20.56
C PHE A 135 14.70 -20.08 21.27
N SER A 136 13.86 -20.80 20.51
CA SER A 136 13.09 -21.96 20.94
C SER A 136 13.80 -23.26 20.59
#